data_AF-A0A2I0ADX5-F1
#
_entry.id   AF-A0A2I0ADX5-F1
#
_cell.length_a   1.000
_cell.length_b   1.000
_cell.length_c   1.000
_cell.angle_alpha   90.00
_cell.angle_beta   90.00
_cell.angle_gamma   90.00
#
_symmetry.space_group_name_H-M   'P 1'
#
loop_
_entity.id
_entity.type
_entity.pdbx_description
1 polymer ?
#
loop_
_entity_poly.entity_id
_entity_poly.type
_entity_poly.pdbx_seq_one_letter_code
_entity_poly.pdbx_strand_id
1 'polypeptide(L)'
;MYRLAESRAIAKYLAAHYGPGLLKFGSKAESAAVEVWLEVESQEFNPSASVIVSEGLLKPLLYRGSPDLAVVKAQEAKLSQVLDVYEKRLSESKYLAGAEFTLADLNHYPYIYSLLKTPQERLTTSRPHVKS
;
A
#
# COMPACT_ATOMS: atom_id res chain seq x y z
N MET A 1 -27.65 -10.77 10.93
CA MET A 1 -26.76 -9.58 10.94
C MET A 1 -25.38 -10.04 10.52
N TYR A 2 -24.91 -9.68 9.33
CA TYR A 2 -23.57 -10.05 8.90
C TYR A 2 -22.55 -9.11 9.54
N ARG A 3 -21.51 -9.65 10.18
CA ARG A 3 -20.35 -8.88 10.65
C ARG A 3 -19.26 -9.01 9.59
N LEU A 4 -18.76 -7.88 9.10
CA LEU A 4 -17.62 -7.85 8.20
C LEU A 4 -16.32 -7.89 9.01
N ALA A 5 -15.34 -8.63 8.52
CA ALA A 5 -13.96 -8.68 8.99
C ALA A 5 -13.04 -8.45 7.78
N GLU A 6 -11.72 -8.37 8.01
CA GLU A 6 -10.71 -7.94 7.04
C GLU A 6 -10.81 -6.46 6.64
N SER A 7 -9.73 -5.72 6.87
CA SER A 7 -9.68 -4.27 6.61
C SER A 7 -10.02 -3.94 5.15
N ARG A 8 -9.48 -4.71 4.20
CA ARG A 8 -9.72 -4.53 2.76
C ARG A 8 -11.18 -4.80 2.37
N ALA A 9 -11.80 -5.83 2.96
CA ALA A 9 -13.20 -6.14 2.68
C ALA A 9 -14.14 -5.07 3.27
N ILE A 10 -13.86 -4.59 4.49
CA ILE A 10 -14.60 -3.48 5.11
C ILE A 10 -14.42 -2.20 4.29
N ALA A 11 -13.20 -1.86 3.87
CA ALA A 11 -12.92 -0.68 3.05
C ALA A 11 -13.64 -0.75 1.69
N LYS A 12 -13.64 -1.91 1.03
CA LYS A 12 -14.36 -2.14 -0.23
C LYS A 12 -15.87 -2.01 -0.05
N TYR A 13 -16.43 -2.55 1.03
CA TYR A 13 -17.84 -2.38 1.38
C TYR A 13 -18.19 -0.90 1.56
N LEU A 14 -17.40 -0.15 2.35
CA LEU A 14 -17.63 1.27 2.58
C LEU A 14 -17.52 2.08 1.28
N ALA A 15 -16.53 1.79 0.44
CA ALA A 15 -16.38 2.42 -0.87
C ALA A 15 -17.59 2.13 -1.75
N ALA A 16 -18.09 0.89 -1.81
CA ALA A 16 -19.25 0.55 -2.63
C ALA A 16 -20.54 1.31 -2.21
N HIS A 17 -20.72 1.59 -0.92
CA HIS A 17 -21.95 2.21 -0.40
C HIS A 17 -21.88 3.73 -0.28
N TYR A 18 -20.70 4.28 0.00
CA TYR A 18 -20.53 5.70 0.35
C TYR A 18 -19.54 6.45 -0.55
N GLY A 19 -18.80 5.74 -1.41
CA GLY A 19 -17.84 6.35 -2.33
C GLY A 19 -17.61 5.51 -3.59
N PRO A 20 -18.68 5.15 -4.35
CA PRO A 20 -18.56 4.20 -5.46
C PRO A 20 -17.60 4.65 -6.57
N GLY A 21 -17.32 5.96 -6.66
CA GLY A 21 -16.30 6.52 -7.54
C GLY A 21 -14.87 6.00 -7.26
N LEU A 22 -14.57 5.54 -6.03
CA LEU A 22 -13.29 4.93 -5.68
C LEU A 22 -13.10 3.53 -6.28
N LEU A 23 -14.18 2.88 -6.71
CA LEU A 23 -14.16 1.54 -7.32
C LEU A 23 -14.36 1.59 -8.84
N LYS A 24 -14.57 2.79 -9.40
CA LYS A 24 -14.75 3.03 -10.84
C LYS A 24 -15.83 2.16 -11.50
N PHE A 25 -16.92 1.88 -10.78
CA PHE A 25 -17.99 0.99 -11.25
C PHE A 25 -18.70 1.44 -12.54
N GLY A 26 -18.54 2.71 -12.95
CA GLY A 26 -19.04 3.21 -14.23
C GLY A 26 -18.33 2.65 -15.47
N SER A 27 -17.15 2.04 -15.31
CA SER A 27 -16.36 1.46 -16.40
C SER A 27 -15.79 0.10 -16.00
N LYS A 28 -16.10 -0.94 -16.77
CA LYS A 28 -15.56 -2.30 -16.52
C LYS A 28 -14.03 -2.32 -16.58
N ALA A 29 -13.43 -1.56 -17.50
CA ALA A 29 -11.99 -1.51 -17.67
C ALA A 29 -11.29 -0.82 -16.49
N GLU A 30 -11.82 0.32 -16.05
CA GLU A 30 -11.24 1.05 -14.91
C GLU A 30 -11.46 0.29 -13.60
N SER A 31 -12.63 -0.32 -13.41
CA SER A 31 -12.90 -1.16 -12.25
C SER A 31 -11.95 -2.37 -12.20
N ALA A 32 -11.68 -3.02 -13.34
CA ALA A 32 -10.68 -4.08 -13.41
C ALA A 32 -9.26 -3.59 -13.05
N ALA A 33 -8.88 -2.37 -13.49
CA ALA A 33 -7.61 -1.78 -13.10
C ALA A 33 -7.51 -1.51 -11.59
N VAL A 34 -8.60 -1.06 -10.95
CA VAL A 34 -8.67 -0.91 -9.49
C VAL A 34 -8.45 -2.26 -8.80
N GLU A 35 -9.15 -3.31 -9.22
CA GLU A 35 -8.98 -4.65 -8.62
C GLU A 35 -7.56 -5.19 -8.77
N VAL A 36 -6.91 -5.00 -9.93
CA VAL A 36 -5.51 -5.39 -10.13
C VAL A 36 -4.62 -4.73 -9.09
N TRP A 37 -4.72 -3.42 -8.89
CA TRP A 37 -3.84 -2.71 -7.96
C TRP A 37 -4.21 -2.92 -6.49
N LEU A 38 -5.45 -3.32 -6.17
CA LEU A 38 -5.82 -3.81 -4.84
C LEU A 38 -5.14 -5.15 -4.54
N GLU A 39 -5.05 -6.06 -5.51
CA GLU A 39 -4.33 -7.32 -5.34
C GLU A 39 -2.82 -7.12 -5.30
N VAL A 40 -2.26 -6.24 -6.14
CA VAL A 40 -0.82 -5.90 -6.07
C VAL A 40 -0.46 -5.31 -4.70
N GLU A 41 -1.31 -4.44 -4.14
CA GLU A 41 -1.14 -3.95 -2.77
C GLU A 41 -1.08 -5.10 -1.76
N SER A 42 -2.07 -5.99 -1.81
CA SER A 42 -2.23 -7.10 -0.88
C SER A 42 -1.09 -8.12 -0.93
N GLN A 43 -0.67 -8.49 -2.15
CA GLN A 43 0.23 -9.63 -2.40
C GLN A 43 1.70 -9.22 -2.57
N GLU A 44 1.97 -8.03 -3.11
CA GLU A 44 3.35 -7.63 -3.45
C GLU A 44 3.88 -6.58 -2.49
N PHE A 45 3.12 -5.50 -2.24
CA PHE A 45 3.56 -4.40 -1.40
C PHE A 45 3.47 -4.73 0.09
N ASN A 46 2.28 -5.11 0.56
CA ASN A 46 1.97 -5.28 1.97
C ASN A 46 2.85 -6.32 2.70
N PRO A 47 3.20 -7.49 2.13
CA PRO A 47 4.00 -8.47 2.87
C PRO A 47 5.36 -7.94 3.31
N SER A 48 6.06 -7.17 2.46
CA SER A 48 7.35 -6.59 2.80
C SER A 48 7.19 -5.35 3.68
N ALA A 49 6.25 -4.46 3.33
CA ALA A 49 6.00 -3.22 4.07
C ALA A 49 5.55 -3.48 5.52
N SER A 50 4.66 -4.44 5.73
CA SER A 50 4.14 -4.79 7.06
C SER A 50 5.21 -5.35 7.99
N VAL A 51 6.16 -6.15 7.48
CA VAL A 51 7.27 -6.66 8.27
C VAL A 51 8.22 -5.53 8.66
N ILE A 52 8.57 -4.63 7.74
CA ILE A 52 9.42 -3.46 8.04
C ILE A 52 8.76 -2.60 9.12
N VAL A 53 7.46 -2.31 9.00
CA VAL A 53 6.70 -1.53 10.00
C VAL A 53 6.61 -2.27 11.33
N SER A 54 6.39 -3.58 11.32
CA SER A 54 6.35 -4.40 12.54
C SER A 54 7.68 -4.34 13.30
N GLU A 55 8.80 -4.59 12.61
CA GLU A 55 10.14 -4.56 13.18
C GLU A 55 10.58 -3.16 13.60
N GLY A 56 10.44 -2.18 12.70
CA GLY A 56 11.02 -0.84 12.84
C GLY A 56 10.18 0.15 13.63
N LEU A 57 8.86 -0.05 13.70
CA LEU A 57 7.94 0.88 14.36
C LEU A 57 7.18 0.22 15.52
N LEU A 58 6.49 -0.90 15.27
CA LEU A 58 5.57 -1.48 16.25
C LEU A 58 6.29 -2.20 17.40
N LYS A 59 7.36 -2.97 17.11
CA LYS A 59 8.18 -3.64 18.13
C LYS A 59 8.75 -2.68 19.18
N PRO A 60 9.43 -1.60 18.81
CA PRO A 60 9.90 -0.61 19.77
C PRO A 60 8.76 0.07 20.53
N LEU A 61 7.70 0.48 19.82
CA LEU A 61 6.62 1.30 20.38
C LEU A 61 5.70 0.53 21.34
N LEU A 62 5.36 -0.72 21.02
CA LEU A 62 4.33 -1.49 21.72
C LEU A 62 4.90 -2.59 22.61
N TYR A 63 6.08 -3.13 22.28
CA TYR A 63 6.59 -4.34 22.90
C TYR A 63 7.96 -4.17 23.57
N ARG A 64 8.51 -2.94 23.59
CA ARG A 64 9.86 -2.62 24.11
C ARG A 64 10.97 -3.50 23.50
N GLY A 65 10.75 -3.99 22.28
CA GLY A 65 11.71 -4.78 21.53
C GLY A 65 12.65 -3.89 20.72
N SER A 66 13.70 -4.50 20.17
CA SER A 66 14.56 -3.87 19.16
C SER A 66 14.31 -4.51 17.79
N PRO A 67 14.45 -3.75 16.68
CA PRO A 67 14.29 -4.30 15.34
C PRO A 67 15.33 -5.39 15.05
N ASP A 68 14.92 -6.48 14.39
CA ASP A 68 15.86 -7.38 13.75
C ASP A 68 16.34 -6.77 12.42
N LEU A 69 17.55 -6.22 12.43
CA LEU A 69 18.11 -5.53 11.27
C LEU A 69 18.34 -6.44 10.07
N ALA A 70 18.57 -7.75 10.28
CA ALA A 70 18.74 -8.69 9.18
C ALA A 70 17.39 -8.93 8.48
N VAL A 71 16.31 -9.09 9.25
CA VAL A 71 14.95 -9.20 8.72
C VAL A 71 14.55 -7.92 7.98
N VAL A 72 14.77 -6.75 8.58
CA VAL A 72 14.45 -5.46 7.95
C VAL A 72 15.19 -5.32 6.61
N LYS A 73 16.51 -5.55 6.58
CA LYS A 73 17.31 -5.43 5.35
C LYS A 73 16.85 -6.38 4.24
N ALA A 74 16.46 -7.61 4.59
CA ALA A 74 15.94 -8.56 3.61
C ALA A 74 14.60 -8.10 3.00
N GLN A 75 13.73 -7.50 3.80
CA GLN A 75 12.44 -6.97 3.32
C GLN A 75 12.58 -5.64 2.59
N GLU A 76 13.54 -4.80 2.97
CA GLU A 76 13.88 -3.58 2.22
C GLU A 76 14.23 -3.90 0.77
N ALA A 77 15.03 -4.94 0.53
CA ALA A 77 15.41 -5.36 -0.82
C ALA A 77 14.21 -5.78 -1.66
N LYS A 78 13.27 -6.55 -1.07
CA LYS A 78 12.03 -6.97 -1.74
C LYS A 78 11.10 -5.79 -2.01
N LEU A 79 10.86 -4.95 -0.99
CA LEU A 79 10.01 -3.78 -1.13
C LEU A 79 10.59 -2.79 -2.15
N SER A 80 11.91 -2.66 -2.23
CA SER A 80 12.57 -1.83 -3.24
C SER A 80 12.20 -2.27 -4.66
N GLN A 81 12.26 -3.58 -4.94
CA GLN A 81 11.90 -4.12 -6.26
C GLN A 81 10.43 -3.86 -6.61
N VAL A 82 9.53 -4.04 -5.63
CA VAL A 82 8.11 -3.72 -5.79
C VAL A 82 7.94 -2.23 -6.10
N LEU A 83 8.59 -1.36 -5.34
CA LEU A 83 8.48 0.09 -5.53
C LEU A 83 9.11 0.59 -6.84
N ASP A 84 10.03 -0.16 -7.45
CA ASP A 84 10.52 0.15 -8.81
C ASP A 84 9.44 -0.06 -9.87
N VAL A 85 8.58 -1.07 -9.70
CA VAL A 85 7.39 -1.25 -10.55
C VAL A 85 6.39 -0.11 -10.36
N TYR A 86 6.21 0.35 -9.12
CA TYR A 86 5.32 1.46 -8.80
C TYR A 86 5.85 2.77 -9.38
N GLU A 87 7.14 3.03 -9.28
CA GLU A 87 7.77 4.20 -9.88
C GLU A 87 7.56 4.25 -11.39
N LYS A 88 7.75 3.11 -12.08
CA LYS A 88 7.42 3.02 -13.50
C LYS A 88 5.94 3.30 -13.75
N ARG A 89 5.04 2.64 -13.03
CA ARG A 89 3.60 2.83 -13.18
C ARG A 89 3.20 4.30 -13.01
N LEU A 90 3.71 4.95 -11.97
CA LEU A 90 3.36 6.32 -11.60
C LEU A 90 4.03 7.37 -12.49
N SER A 91 5.06 7.00 -13.26
CA SER A 91 5.58 7.83 -14.35
C SER A 91 4.68 7.83 -15.59
N GLU A 92 3.88 6.78 -15.78
CA GLU A 92 2.95 6.63 -16.90
C GLU A 92 1.52 7.08 -16.55
N SER A 93 1.17 7.12 -15.26
CA SER A 93 -0.17 7.41 -14.78
C SER A 93 -0.15 8.15 -13.45
N LYS A 94 -1.10 9.07 -13.24
CA LYS A 94 -1.14 9.89 -12.02
C LYS A 94 -1.40 9.06 -10.75
N TYR A 95 -2.17 7.99 -10.86
CA TYR A 95 -2.53 7.07 -9.78
C TYR A 95 -2.40 5.63 -10.25
N LEU A 96 -2.42 4.67 -9.31
CA LEU A 96 -2.16 3.27 -9.60
C LEU A 96 -3.16 2.72 -10.63
N ALA A 97 -4.45 3.00 -10.46
CA ALA A 97 -5.49 2.52 -11.37
C ALA A 97 -5.74 3.41 -12.59
N GLY A 98 -5.10 4.59 -12.70
CA GLY A 98 -5.31 5.50 -13.83
C GLY A 98 -5.14 6.98 -13.48
N ALA A 99 -5.94 7.83 -14.13
CA ALA A 99 -5.82 9.30 -13.98
C ALA A 99 -6.43 9.84 -12.68
N GLU A 100 -7.24 9.06 -11.97
CA GLU A 100 -7.99 9.49 -10.79
C GLU A 100 -7.67 8.60 -9.58
N PHE A 101 -7.75 9.20 -8.38
CA PHE A 101 -7.53 8.50 -7.12
C PHE A 101 -8.62 7.44 -6.88
N THR A 102 -8.22 6.27 -6.39
CA THR A 102 -9.10 5.10 -6.20
C THR A 102 -8.86 4.42 -4.86
N LEU A 103 -9.64 3.37 -4.58
CA LEU A 103 -9.42 2.53 -3.39
C LEU A 103 -8.04 1.85 -3.42
N ALA A 104 -7.49 1.57 -4.61
CA ALA A 104 -6.16 0.99 -4.73
C ALA A 104 -5.11 1.91 -4.09
N ASP A 105 -5.15 3.21 -4.38
CA ASP A 105 -4.24 4.20 -3.81
C ASP A 105 -4.46 4.34 -2.29
N LEU A 106 -5.73 4.41 -1.86
CA LEU A 106 -6.09 4.56 -0.45
C LEU A 106 -5.60 3.40 0.43
N ASN A 107 -5.67 2.16 -0.07
CA ASN A 107 -5.28 0.98 0.70
C ASN A 107 -3.78 0.94 1.05
N HIS A 108 -2.93 1.63 0.27
CA HIS A 108 -1.49 1.72 0.57
C HIS A 108 -1.20 2.70 1.73
N TYR A 109 -2.10 3.65 1.99
CA TYR A 109 -1.87 4.77 2.90
C TYR A 109 -1.40 4.36 4.31
N PRO A 110 -2.03 3.37 5.00
CA PRO A 110 -1.62 3.02 6.36
C PRO A 110 -0.15 2.61 6.46
N TYR A 111 0.32 1.77 5.53
CA TYR A 111 1.70 1.29 5.55
C TYR A 111 2.69 2.29 4.98
N ILE A 112 2.33 3.09 3.97
CA ILE A 112 3.19 4.20 3.52
C ILE A 112 3.38 5.19 4.66
N TYR A 113 2.31 5.60 5.34
CA TYR A 113 2.38 6.51 6.46
C TYR A 113 3.23 5.97 7.62
N SER A 114 3.12 4.66 7.91
CA SER A 114 3.97 4.02 8.90
C SER A 114 5.44 3.91 8.46
N LEU A 115 5.73 3.61 7.19
CA LEU A 115 7.10 3.56 6.66
C LEU A 115 7.80 4.91 6.76
N LEU A 116 7.08 6.02 6.55
CA LEU A 116 7.61 7.38 6.73
C LEU A 116 8.04 7.70 8.17
N LYS A 117 7.70 6.85 9.15
CA LYS A 117 8.14 6.97 10.54
C LYS A 117 9.31 6.05 10.90
N THR A 118 9.89 5.40 9.90
CA THR A 118 11.01 4.46 10.06
C THR A 118 12.23 4.96 9.28
N PRO A 119 13.45 4.47 9.59
CA PRO A 119 14.63 4.73 8.75
C PRO A 119 14.49 4.26 7.28
N GLN A 120 13.45 3.48 6.98
CA GLN A 120 13.10 2.98 5.65
C GLN A 120 12.27 3.96 4.83
N GLU A 121 11.95 5.16 5.35
CA GLU A 121 11.24 6.21 4.60
C GLU A 121 11.86 6.49 3.22
N ARG A 122 13.18 6.33 3.09
CA ARG A 122 13.91 6.51 1.83
C ARG A 122 13.39 5.62 0.70
N LEU A 123 12.78 4.48 1.01
CA LEU A 123 12.19 3.60 0.00
C LEU A 123 11.04 4.31 -0.74
N THR A 124 10.28 5.17 -0.08
CA THR A 124 9.25 5.96 -0.76
C THR A 124 9.80 7.32 -1.21
N THR A 125 10.58 8.01 -0.38
CA THR A 125 10.99 9.39 -0.64
C THR A 125 12.09 9.56 -1.71
N SER A 126 12.82 8.50 -2.06
CA SER A 126 13.84 8.51 -3.13
C SER A 126 13.26 8.31 -4.53
N ARG A 127 11.98 7.96 -4.64
CA ARG A 127 11.27 7.66 -5.89
C ARG A 127 10.32 8.80 -6.23
N PRO A 128 10.63 9.66 -7.21
CA PRO A 128 9.91 10.91 -7.41
C PRO A 128 8.42 10.73 -7.74
N HIS A 129 8.04 9.69 -8.49
CA HIS A 129 6.63 9.44 -8.83
C HIS A 129 5.89 8.68 -7.73
N VAL A 130 6.59 7.87 -6.91
CA VAL A 130 6.00 7.26 -5.70
C VAL A 130 5.76 8.30 -4.60
N LYS A 131 6.63 9.32 -4.49
CA LYS A 131 6.53 10.39 -3.49
C LYS A 131 5.44 11.42 -3.80
N SER A 132 5.10 11.61 -5.08
CA SER A 132 4.31 12.73 -5.59
C SER A 132 2.84 12.75 -5.17
#